data_AF-A0AAU6X2J3-F1
#
_entry.id   AF-A0AAU6X2J3-F1
#
_cell.length_a   1.000
_cell.length_b   1.000
_cell.length_c   1.000
_cell.angle_alpha   90.00
_cell.angle_beta   90.00
_cell.angle_gamma   90.00
#
_symmetry.space_group_name_H-M   'P 1'
#
loop_
_entity.id
_entity.type
_entity.pdbx_description
1 polymer ?
#
loop_
_entity_poly.entity_id
_entity_poly.type
_entity_poly.pdbx_seq_one_letter_code
_entity_poly.pdbx_strand_id
1 'polypeptide(L)' 'MADKKEHWENVYALKKLTEVSWYEPIPETSLTIINSLNLPKDAAIIDIGGGDSVMADHLLVRG' A
#
# COMPACT_ATOMS: atom_id res chain seq x y z
N MET A 1 24.49 8.77 -8.76
CA MET A 1 23.21 8.47 -8.08
C MET A 1 22.84 7.07 -8.51
N ALA A 2 22.56 6.16 -7.58
CA ALA A 2 22.04 4.84 -7.97
C ALA A 2 20.69 5.05 -8.68
N ASP A 3 20.44 4.33 -9.77
CA ASP A 3 19.16 4.38 -10.46
C ASP A 3 18.09 3.81 -9.51
N LYS A 4 17.17 4.68 -9.07
CA LYS A 4 16.09 4.29 -8.15
C LYS A 4 15.20 3.21 -8.77
N LYS A 5 15.01 3.23 -10.09
CA LYS A 5 14.23 2.23 -10.81
C LYS A 5 14.88 0.86 -10.69
N GLU A 6 16.17 0.78 -11.00
CA GLU A 6 16.95 -0.47 -10.91
C GLU A 6 16.96 -1.03 -9.48
N HIS A 7 17.06 -0.18 -8.47
CA HIS A 7 16.96 -0.62 -7.07
C HIS A 7 15.63 -1.33 -6.78
N TRP A 8 14.51 -0.71 -7.15
CA TRP A 8 13.17 -1.24 -6.90
C TRP A 8 12.87 -2.49 -7.72
N GLU A 9 13.26 -2.51 -9.00
CA GLU A 9 13.15 -3.70 -9.85
C GLU A 9 13.89 -4.91 -9.23
N ASN A 10 15.10 -4.70 -8.72
CA ASN A 10 15.85 -5.75 -8.04
C ASN A 10 15.18 -6.21 -6.72
N VAL A 11 14.62 -5.28 -5.95
CA VAL A 11 13.92 -5.62 -4.70
C VAL A 11 12.71 -6.51 -4.99
N TYR A 12 11.87 -6.15 -5.96
CA TYR A 12 10.67 -6.92 -6.31
C TYR A 12 11.00 -8.25 -7.02
N ALA A 13 12.14 -8.34 -7.72
CA ALA A 13 12.58 -9.59 -8.34
C ALA A 13 13.11 -10.62 -7.31
N LEU A 14 13.72 -10.16 -6.22
CA LEU A 14 14.51 -11.02 -5.33
C LEU A 14 13.84 -11.30 -3.99
N LYS A 15 12.96 -10.41 -3.51
CA LYS A 15 12.32 -10.55 -2.20
C LYS A 15 10.88 -10.99 -2.34
N LYS A 16 10.42 -11.88 -1.46
CA LYS A 16 8.99 -12.12 -1.29
C LYS A 16 8.33 -10.88 -0.70
N LEU A 17 7.04 -10.74 -0.97
CA LEU A 17 6.22 -9.68 -0.40
C LEU A 17 6.34 -9.58 1.13
N THR A 18 6.41 -10.72 1.82
CA THR A 18 6.57 -10.77 3.28
C THR A 18 7.97 -10.40 3.80
N GLU A 19 8.94 -10.22 2.90
CA GLU A 19 10.36 -9.98 3.23
C GLU A 19 10.76 -8.52 3.01
N VAL A 20 9.83 -7.67 2.55
CA VAL A 20 10.01 -6.22 2.52
C VAL A 20 9.48 -5.58 3.81
N SER A 21 10.14 -4.52 4.26
CA SER A 21 9.88 -3.91 5.58
C SER A 21 8.56 -3.16 5.69
N TRP A 22 7.86 -2.91 4.58
CA TRP A 22 6.60 -2.15 4.53
C TRP A 22 5.39 -3.05 4.21
N TYR A 23 5.52 -4.37 4.24
CA TYR A 23 4.39 -5.26 4.04
C TYR A 23 3.59 -5.46 5.33
N GLU A 24 2.29 -5.20 5.25
CA GLU A 24 1.31 -5.50 6.29
C GLU A 24 0.15 -6.28 5.65
N PRO A 25 -0.16 -7.51 6.08
CA PRO A 25 -1.26 -8.31 5.51
C PRO A 25 -2.63 -7.61 5.61
N ILE A 26 -2.82 -6.81 6.65
CA ILE A 26 -3.98 -5.94 6.85
C ILE A 26 -3.42 -4.58 7.23
N PRO A 27 -3.61 -3.51 6.43
CA PRO A 27 -3.02 -2.22 6.68
C PRO A 27 -3.78 -1.46 7.79
N GLU A 28 -3.75 -1.99 9.02
CA GLU A 28 -4.62 -1.58 10.13
C GLU A 28 -4.49 -0.11 10.48
N THR A 29 -3.25 0.39 10.52
CA THR A 29 -2.97 1.79 10.85
C THR A 29 -3.57 2.73 9.81
N SER A 30 -3.30 2.47 8.52
CA SER A 30 -3.82 3.28 7.42
C SER A 30 -5.34 3.24 7.35
N LEU A 31 -5.94 2.05 7.51
CA LEU A 31 -7.39 1.89 7.51
C LEU A 31 -8.04 2.63 8.69
N THR A 32 -7.41 2.60 9.87
CA THR A 32 -7.90 3.33 11.05
C THR A 32 -7.88 4.84 10.81
N ILE A 33 -6.79 5.36 10.24
CA ILE A 33 -6.67 6.78 9.88
C ILE A 33 -7.75 7.15 8.87
N ILE A 34 -7.89 6.40 7.77
CA ILE A 34 -8.90 6.67 6.73
C ILE A 34 -10.32 6.66 7.32
N ASN A 35 -10.64 5.67 8.16
CA ASN A 35 -11.95 5.59 8.82
C ASN A 35 -12.23 6.81 9.72
N SER A 36 -11.21 7.33 10.41
CA SER A 36 -11.35 8.51 11.28
C SER A 36 -11.62 9.81 10.53
N LEU A 37 -11.31 9.88 9.23
CA LEU A 37 -11.60 11.05 8.39
C LEU A 37 -13.09 11.16 8.03
N ASN A 38 -13.87 10.11 8.28
CA ASN A 38 -15.32 10.05 8.00
C ASN A 38 -15.66 10.49 6.56
N LEU A 39 -14.86 10.03 5.60
CA LEU A 39 -15.03 10.35 4.18
C LEU A 39 -16.29 9.66 3.62
N PRO A 40 -16.96 10.28 2.63
CA PRO A 40 -17.94 9.61 1.81
C PRO A 40 -17.35 8.34 1.17
N LYS A 41 -18.20 7.35 0.96
CA LYS A 41 -17.82 6.07 0.37
C LYS A 41 -17.43 6.14 -1.11
N ASP A 42 -17.84 7.20 -1.78
CA ASP A 42 -17.45 7.55 -3.15
C ASP A 42 -16.27 8.53 -3.20
N ALA A 43 -15.60 8.79 -2.08
CA ALA A 43 -14.42 9.66 -2.05
C ALA A 43 -13.29 9.07 -2.90
N ALA A 44 -12.67 9.93 -3.72
CA ALA A 44 -11.49 9.56 -4.48
C ALA A 44 -10.26 9.47 -3.56
N ILE A 45 -9.53 8.35 -3.64
CA ILE A 45 -8.31 8.08 -2.87
C ILE A 45 -7.17 7.76 -3.84
N ILE A 46 -5.96 8.26 -3.54
CA ILE A 46 -4.73 7.95 -4.27
C ILE A 46 -3.69 7.35 -3.32
N ASP A 47 -3.18 6.17 -3.65
CA ASP A 47 -2.09 5.50 -2.93
C ASP A 47 -0.76 5.75 -3.68
N ILE A 48 0.06 6.66 -3.14
CA ILE A 48 1.32 7.04 -3.77
C ILE A 48 2.42 6.09 -3.33
N GLY A 49 2.96 5.34 -4.30
CA GLY A 49 4.04 4.39 -4.02
C GLY A 49 3.57 3.15 -3.27
N GLY A 50 2.30 2.76 -3.43
CA GLY A 50 1.70 1.62 -2.73
C GLY A 50 2.42 0.29 -2.95
N GLY A 51 3.20 0.14 -4.03
CA GLY A 51 3.93 -1.12 -4.31
C GLY A 51 2.96 -2.30 -4.35
N ASP A 52 3.29 -3.36 -3.61
CA ASP A 52 2.45 -4.55 -3.43
C ASP A 52 1.50 -4.46 -2.20
N SER A 53 1.15 -3.23 -1.77
CA SER A 53 0.18 -3.00 -0.70
C SER A 53 -1.21 -3.54 -1.08
N VAL A 54 -1.89 -4.15 -0.11
CA VAL A 54 -3.29 -4.62 -0.24
C VAL A 54 -4.32 -3.58 0.24
N MET A 55 -3.90 -2.33 0.48
CA MET A 55 -4.79 -1.28 1.02
C MET A 55 -5.97 -0.98 0.09
N ALA A 56 -5.75 -0.91 -1.22
CA ALA A 56 -6.83 -0.67 -2.18
C ALA A 56 -7.89 -1.79 -2.14
N ASP A 57 -7.47 -3.05 -2.08
CA ASP A 57 -8.37 -4.20 -1.95
C ASP A 57 -9.19 -4.11 -0.66
N HIS A 58 -8.53 -3.77 0.45
CA HIS A 58 -9.17 -3.57 1.75
C HIS A 58 -10.20 -2.43 1.73
N LEU A 59 -9.93 -1.32 1.03
CA LEU A 59 -10.88 -0.22 0.89
C LEU A 59 -12.07 -0.63 0.02
N LEU A 60 -11.84 -1.29 -1.12
CA LEU A 60 -12.89 -1.79 -2.01
C LEU A 60 -13.84 -2.76 -1.31
N VAL A 61 -13.32 -3.66 -0.46
CA VAL A 61 -14.16 -4.58 0.33
C VAL A 61 -15.01 -3.85 1.36
N ARG A 62 -14.55 -2.70 1.88
CA ARG A 62 -15.27 -1.89 2.87
C ARG A 62 -16.27 -0.91 2.24
N GLY A 63 -16.29 -0.83 0.90
CA GLY A 63 -17.08 0.11 0.10
C GLY A 63 -16.78 1.54 0.43
#